data_AF-A0A3R7IQ26-F1
#
_entry.id   AF-A0A3R7IQ26-F1
#
_cell.length_a   1.000
_cell.length_b   1.000
_cell.length_c   1.000
_cell.angle_alpha   90.00
_cell.angle_beta   90.00
_cell.angle_gamma   90.00
#
_symmetry.space_group_name_H-M   'P 1'
#
loop_
_entity.id
_entity.type
_entity.pdbx_description
1 polymer ?
#
loop_
_entity_poly.entity_id
_entity_poly.type
_entity_poly.pdbx_seq_one_letter_code
_entity_poly.pdbx_strand_id
1 'polypeptide(L)'
;RLRELAFLNSGVEISLSDERTDESSTFLFEGGIREFVEYLNETKTALHDDVIYYDDESEGIEVEIAMQATDELQGSIHAFANNINTREGGTHLTGFKTALTRVVNDYANSHDMLDDLDGDNLRGEDVREGLTAVISVKHPDPQFEG
;
A
#
# COMPACT_ATOMS: atom_id res chain seq x y z
N ARG A 1 5.54 -3.90 -13.74
CA ARG A 1 4.77 -5.17 -13.79
C ARG A 1 5.52 -6.39 -13.26
N LEU A 2 6.59 -6.90 -13.91
CA LEU A 2 7.30 -8.09 -13.38
C LEU A 2 7.88 -7.85 -11.98
N ARG A 3 8.48 -6.68 -11.76
CA ARG A 3 8.97 -6.26 -10.43
C ARG A 3 7.87 -6.21 -9.37
N GLU A 4 6.71 -5.62 -9.69
CA GLU A 4 5.54 -5.57 -8.80
C GLU A 4 5.07 -6.97 -8.42
N LEU A 5 5.02 -7.90 -9.38
CA LEU A 5 4.65 -9.30 -9.13
C LEU A 5 5.66 -10.00 -8.21
N ALA A 6 6.95 -9.71 -8.35
CA ALA A 6 7.98 -10.26 -7.47
C ALA A 6 7.83 -9.74 -6.03
N PHE A 7 7.45 -8.47 -5.82
CA PHE A 7 7.13 -7.97 -4.48
C PHE A 7 5.86 -8.62 -3.89
N LEU A 8 4.81 -8.78 -4.69
CA LEU A 8 3.54 -9.39 -4.22
C LEU A 8 3.67 -10.88 -3.93
N ASN A 9 4.72 -11.54 -4.45
CA ASN A 9 4.98 -12.96 -4.24
C ASN A 9 6.38 -13.13 -3.64
N SER A 10 6.51 -12.82 -2.36
CA SER A 10 7.77 -12.97 -1.62
C SER A 10 8.41 -14.34 -1.88
N GLY A 11 9.70 -14.32 -2.22
CA GLY A 11 10.49 -15.52 -2.51
C GLY A 11 10.33 -16.08 -3.93
N VAL A 12 9.51 -15.47 -4.80
CA VAL A 12 9.42 -15.87 -6.21
C VAL A 12 10.45 -15.11 -7.05
N GLU A 13 11.34 -15.84 -7.69
CA GLU A 13 12.27 -15.30 -8.69
C GLU A 13 11.58 -15.15 -10.04
N ILE A 14 11.64 -13.95 -10.62
CA ILE A 14 11.14 -13.66 -11.96
C ILE A 14 12.31 -13.17 -12.82
N SER A 15 12.64 -13.93 -13.85
CA SER A 15 13.71 -13.61 -14.80
C SER A 15 13.13 -13.20 -16.15
N LEU A 16 13.51 -12.03 -16.64
CA LEU A 16 13.18 -11.51 -17.98
C LEU A 16 14.45 -11.49 -18.83
N SER A 17 14.41 -12.14 -19.99
CA SER A 17 15.49 -12.09 -20.98
C SER A 17 14.94 -11.57 -22.30
N ASP A 18 15.61 -10.58 -22.89
CA ASP A 18 15.31 -10.07 -24.23
C ASP A 18 16.35 -10.58 -25.23
N GLU A 19 15.99 -11.61 -25.98
CA GLU A 19 16.86 -12.24 -26.99
C GLU A 19 17.22 -11.32 -28.17
N ARG A 20 16.57 -10.15 -28.29
CA ARG A 20 16.88 -9.17 -29.35
C ARG A 20 18.05 -8.27 -28.98
N THR A 21 18.26 -8.03 -27.69
CA THR A 21 19.28 -7.12 -27.16
C THR A 21 20.31 -7.82 -26.27
N ASP A 22 20.13 -9.12 -26.00
CA ASP A 22 20.92 -9.91 -25.03
C ASP A 22 20.86 -9.33 -23.59
N GLU A 23 19.85 -8.51 -23.30
CA GLU A 23 19.64 -7.95 -21.97
C GLU A 23 18.84 -8.92 -21.09
N SER A 24 19.17 -8.95 -19.80
CA SER A 24 18.41 -9.73 -18.82
C SER A 24 18.20 -8.95 -17.53
N SER A 25 17.12 -9.28 -16.82
CA SER A 25 16.77 -8.70 -15.52
C SER A 25 16.18 -9.81 -14.65
N THR A 26 16.68 -9.92 -13.42
CA THR A 26 16.15 -10.86 -12.41
C THR A 26 15.53 -10.05 -11.28
N PHE A 27 14.35 -10.46 -10.83
CA PHE A 27 13.61 -9.86 -9.74
C PHE A 27 13.35 -10.93 -8.68
N LEU A 28 13.91 -10.75 -7.48
CA LEU A 28 13.68 -11.60 -6.32
C LEU A 28 13.65 -10.69 -5.10
N PHE A 29 12.55 -10.73 -4.37
CA PHE A 29 12.31 -9.88 -3.20
C PHE A 29 11.76 -10.75 -2.08
N GLU A 30 12.38 -10.66 -0.90
CA GLU A 30 11.99 -11.45 0.27
C GLU A 30 11.10 -10.64 1.22
N GLY A 31 11.31 -9.31 1.30
CA GLY A 31 10.53 -8.41 2.16
C GLY A 31 9.13 -8.04 1.64
N GLY A 32 8.70 -8.64 0.53
CA GLY A 32 7.31 -8.56 0.05
C GLY A 32 6.86 -7.13 -0.24
N ILE A 33 5.65 -6.77 0.21
CA ILE A 33 5.10 -5.43 -0.02
C ILE A 33 5.78 -4.33 0.82
N ARG A 34 6.59 -4.66 1.85
CA ARG A 34 7.38 -3.65 2.57
C ARG A 34 8.45 -3.06 1.66
N GLU A 35 9.24 -3.92 1.03
CA GLU A 35 10.25 -3.51 0.04
C GLU A 35 9.60 -2.80 -1.15
N PHE A 36 8.33 -3.12 -1.46
CA PHE A 36 7.60 -2.39 -2.50
C PHE A 36 7.34 -0.93 -2.10
N VAL A 37 6.96 -0.66 -0.85
CA VAL A 37 6.80 0.71 -0.36
C VAL A 37 8.13 1.45 -0.35
N GLU A 38 9.20 0.81 0.12
CA GLU A 38 10.55 1.38 0.08
C GLU A 38 10.97 1.74 -1.35
N TYR A 39 10.75 0.82 -2.30
CA TYR A 39 10.97 1.04 -3.71
C TYR A 39 10.17 2.24 -4.26
N LEU A 40 8.89 2.35 -3.92
CA LEU A 40 8.03 3.46 -4.33
C LEU A 40 8.44 4.80 -3.71
N ASN A 41 9.23 4.77 -2.64
CA ASN A 41 9.71 5.94 -1.91
C ASN A 41 11.18 6.27 -2.21
N GLU A 42 11.88 5.52 -3.08
CA GLU A 42 13.30 5.75 -3.41
C GLU A 42 13.65 7.20 -3.79
N THR A 43 12.70 7.92 -4.39
CA THR A 43 12.88 9.30 -4.84
C THR A 43 12.18 10.34 -3.96
N LYS A 44 11.58 9.93 -2.83
CA LYS A 44 10.79 10.79 -1.93
C LYS A 44 11.48 10.90 -0.57
N THR A 45 11.13 11.90 0.23
CA THR A 45 11.61 11.97 1.62
C THR A 45 10.60 11.31 2.55
N ALA A 46 10.96 10.17 3.14
CA ALA A 46 10.15 9.55 4.17
C ALA A 46 10.14 10.39 5.46
N LEU A 47 8.98 10.51 6.10
CA LEU A 47 8.81 11.25 7.37
C LEU A 47 9.17 10.42 8.61
N HIS A 48 9.26 9.10 8.44
CA HIS A 48 9.65 8.15 9.49
C HIS A 48 10.41 6.97 8.87
N ASP A 49 11.37 6.42 9.62
CA ASP A 49 12.31 5.42 9.12
C ASP A 49 11.62 4.10 8.75
N ASP A 50 10.74 3.61 9.63
CA ASP A 50 10.14 2.28 9.48
C ASP A 50 8.91 2.30 8.57
N VAL A 51 8.84 1.37 7.61
CA VAL A 51 7.60 1.08 6.88
C VAL A 51 6.63 0.37 7.82
N ILE A 52 5.44 0.95 7.98
CA ILE A 52 4.35 0.33 8.74
C ILE A 52 3.85 -0.85 7.93
N TYR A 53 3.75 -2.01 8.57
CA TYR A 53 3.30 -3.23 7.93
C TYR A 53 2.34 -3.99 8.83
N TYR A 54 1.32 -4.57 8.21
CA TYR A 54 0.31 -5.38 8.84
C TYR A 54 -0.08 -6.54 7.92
N ASP A 55 -0.15 -7.74 8.47
CA ASP A 55 -0.72 -8.92 7.81
C ASP A 55 -1.72 -9.58 8.75
N ASP A 56 -2.81 -10.07 8.19
CA ASP A 56 -3.83 -10.83 8.93
C ASP A 56 -4.63 -11.71 7.99
N GLU A 57 -5.25 -12.74 8.55
CA GLU A 57 -6.13 -13.65 7.83
C GLU A 57 -7.44 -13.83 8.61
N SER A 58 -8.56 -13.58 7.93
CA SER A 58 -9.89 -13.80 8.51
C SER A 58 -10.81 -14.45 7.49
N GLU A 59 -11.51 -15.51 7.91
CA GLU A 59 -12.47 -16.23 7.07
C GLU A 59 -11.87 -16.73 5.73
N GLY A 60 -10.57 -17.04 5.71
CA GLY A 60 -9.84 -17.47 4.51
C GLY A 60 -9.53 -16.34 3.53
N ILE A 61 -9.68 -15.08 3.96
CA ILE A 61 -9.26 -13.89 3.23
C ILE A 61 -8.00 -13.36 3.90
N GLU A 62 -6.88 -13.35 3.17
CA GLU A 62 -5.63 -12.77 3.64
C GLU A 62 -5.58 -11.29 3.24
N VAL A 63 -5.15 -10.43 4.16
CA VAL A 63 -4.95 -9.00 3.92
C VAL A 63 -3.55 -8.63 4.37
N GLU A 64 -2.81 -7.99 3.48
CA GLU A 64 -1.45 -7.50 3.71
C GLU A 64 -1.40 -6.02 3.34
N ILE A 65 -0.90 -5.18 4.25
CA ILE A 65 -0.83 -3.74 4.07
C ILE A 65 0.58 -3.26 4.46
N ALA A 66 1.20 -2.48 3.58
CA ALA A 66 2.41 -1.73 3.89
C ALA A 66 2.18 -0.25 3.58
N MET A 67 2.66 0.66 4.43
CA MET A 67 2.53 2.09 4.20
C MET A 67 3.62 2.92 4.88
N GLN A 68 3.90 4.10 4.32
CA GLN A 68 4.84 5.06 4.87
C GLN A 68 4.46 6.48 4.43
N ALA A 69 4.54 7.42 5.37
CA ALA A 69 4.30 8.84 5.10
C ALA A 69 5.56 9.51 4.53
N THR A 70 5.36 10.43 3.59
CA THR A 70 6.40 11.18 2.89
C THR A 70 6.08 12.67 2.89
N ASP A 71 7.04 13.51 2.51
CA ASP A 71 6.87 14.97 2.37
C ASP A 71 6.14 15.41 1.09
N GLU A 72 5.69 14.46 0.28
CA GLU A 72 4.96 14.75 -0.96
C GLU A 72 3.54 15.28 -0.69
N LEU A 73 3.08 16.21 -1.53
CA LEU A 73 1.72 16.76 -1.45
C LEU A 73 0.65 15.81 -2.00
N GLN A 74 1.05 14.69 -2.62
CA GLN A 74 0.14 13.70 -3.17
C GLN A 74 0.45 12.31 -2.60
N GLY A 75 -0.58 11.66 -2.08
CA GLY A 75 -0.50 10.24 -1.70
C GLY A 75 -0.51 9.31 -2.92
N SER A 76 0.04 8.11 -2.73
CA SER A 76 0.07 7.04 -3.72
C SER A 76 -0.39 5.73 -3.09
N ILE A 77 -1.61 5.29 -3.42
CA ILE A 77 -2.17 4.04 -2.90
C ILE A 77 -2.29 3.03 -4.03
N HIS A 78 -1.63 1.88 -3.88
CA HIS A 78 -1.61 0.77 -4.82
C HIS A 78 -2.40 -0.40 -4.22
N ALA A 79 -3.55 -0.72 -4.82
CA ALA A 79 -4.43 -1.77 -4.33
C ALA A 79 -4.43 -2.98 -5.25
N PHE A 80 -4.39 -4.17 -4.65
CA PHE A 80 -4.33 -5.45 -5.34
C PHE A 80 -5.33 -6.43 -4.74
N ALA A 81 -5.98 -7.20 -5.60
CA ALA A 81 -6.75 -8.38 -5.22
C ALA A 81 -6.25 -9.56 -6.05
N ASN A 82 -5.78 -10.64 -5.40
CA ASN A 82 -5.18 -11.81 -6.03
C ASN A 82 -4.11 -11.44 -7.09
N ASN A 83 -3.16 -10.57 -6.72
CA ASN A 83 -2.09 -10.04 -7.58
C ASN A 83 -2.55 -9.17 -8.77
N ILE A 84 -3.85 -8.86 -8.88
CA ILE A 84 -4.42 -7.99 -9.91
C ILE A 84 -4.53 -6.58 -9.35
N ASN A 85 -3.94 -5.61 -10.05
CA ASN A 85 -4.03 -4.20 -9.69
C ASN A 85 -5.46 -3.67 -9.93
N THR A 86 -6.15 -3.31 -8.85
CA THR A 86 -7.53 -2.81 -8.86
C THR A 86 -7.54 -1.28 -8.87
N ARG A 87 -7.13 -0.69 -9.99
CA ARG A 87 -6.97 0.77 -10.14
C ARG A 87 -8.25 1.57 -9.94
N GLU A 88 -9.38 0.96 -10.30
CA GLU A 88 -10.71 1.58 -10.21
C GLU A 88 -11.29 1.52 -8.80
N GLY A 89 -10.61 0.82 -7.88
CA GLY A 89 -10.95 0.74 -6.47
C GLY A 89 -11.39 -0.65 -6.05
N GLY A 90 -12.51 -0.73 -5.33
CA GLY A 90 -13.00 -1.96 -4.72
C GLY A 90 -13.30 -1.80 -3.23
N THR A 91 -13.84 -2.87 -2.65
CA THR A 91 -14.25 -2.91 -1.24
C THR A 91 -13.05 -2.84 -0.30
N HIS A 92 -11.94 -3.50 -0.63
CA HIS A 92 -10.68 -3.46 0.11
C HIS A 92 -10.09 -2.04 0.17
N LEU A 93 -10.04 -1.33 -0.97
CA LEU A 93 -9.53 0.05 -1.00
C LEU A 93 -10.43 1.00 -0.22
N THR A 94 -11.76 0.87 -0.38
CA THR A 94 -12.72 1.69 0.35
C THR A 94 -12.62 1.44 1.85
N GLY A 95 -12.56 0.17 2.26
CA GLY A 95 -12.40 -0.24 3.65
C GLY A 95 -11.12 0.33 4.28
N PHE A 96 -9.98 0.22 3.59
CA PHE A 96 -8.73 0.80 4.02
C PHE A 96 -8.84 2.32 4.23
N LYS A 97 -9.36 3.06 3.24
CA LYS A 97 -9.49 4.53 3.32
C LYS A 97 -10.37 4.96 4.48
N THR A 98 -11.50 4.28 4.70
CA THR A 98 -12.42 4.55 5.80
C THR A 98 -11.77 4.24 7.15
N ALA A 99 -11.15 3.06 7.28
CA ALA A 99 -10.50 2.63 8.51
C ALA A 99 -9.35 3.57 8.90
N LEU A 100 -8.47 3.91 7.97
CA LEU A 100 -7.34 4.82 8.20
C LEU A 100 -7.83 6.20 8.66
N THR A 101 -8.80 6.78 7.95
CA THR A 101 -9.36 8.09 8.31
C THR A 101 -9.93 8.07 9.73
N ARG A 102 -10.64 6.99 10.10
CA ARG A 102 -11.19 6.83 11.45
C ARG A 102 -10.10 6.72 12.51
N VAL A 103 -9.13 5.82 12.32
CA VAL A 103 -8.06 5.57 13.30
C VAL A 103 -7.23 6.83 13.56
N VAL A 104 -6.91 7.59 12.50
CA VAL A 104 -6.14 8.84 12.65
C VAL A 104 -6.95 9.89 13.41
N ASN A 105 -8.23 10.07 13.08
CA ASN A 105 -9.08 11.01 13.83
C ASN A 105 -9.29 10.58 15.28
N ASP A 106 -9.53 9.29 15.55
CA ASP A 106 -9.70 8.77 16.92
C ASP A 106 -8.42 9.02 17.74
N TYR A 107 -7.24 8.81 17.14
CA TYR A 107 -5.97 9.10 17.77
C TYR A 107 -5.79 10.60 18.03
N ALA A 108 -6.04 11.45 17.03
CA ALA A 108 -5.88 12.90 17.15
C ALA A 108 -6.82 13.51 18.21
N ASN A 109 -8.08 13.06 18.25
CA ASN A 109 -9.05 13.50 19.26
C ASN A 109 -8.68 13.05 20.68
N SER A 110 -8.18 11.82 20.84
CA SER A 110 -7.81 11.30 22.17
C SER A 110 -6.53 11.92 22.75
N HIS A 111 -5.78 12.66 21.94
CA HIS A 111 -4.52 13.32 22.32
C HIS A 111 -4.58 14.84 22.15
N ASP A 112 -5.78 15.42 22.00
CA ASP A 112 -6.01 16.88 21.86
C ASP A 112 -5.15 17.52 20.74
N MET A 113 -4.97 16.81 19.61
CA MET A 113 -4.12 17.26 18.50
C MET A 113 -4.85 18.11 17.44
N LEU A 114 -6.16 18.33 17.60
CA LEU A 114 -7.02 19.02 16.63
C LEU A 114 -7.38 20.45 17.05
N ASP A 115 -6.74 20.98 18.10
CA ASP A 115 -7.03 22.32 18.62
C ASP A 115 -6.79 23.43 17.57
N ASP A 116 -5.74 23.28 16.76
CA ASP A 116 -5.40 24.21 15.67
C ASP A 116 -6.41 24.16 14.50
N LEU A 117 -7.29 23.15 14.49
CA LEU A 117 -8.38 22.97 13.51
C LEU A 117 -9.75 23.30 14.12
N ASP A 118 -9.80 24.08 15.20
CA ASP A 118 -11.04 24.39 15.94
C ASP A 118 -11.81 23.13 16.43
N GLY A 119 -11.10 22.00 16.58
CA GLY A 119 -11.70 20.71 16.93
C GLY A 119 -12.39 19.99 15.77
N ASP A 120 -12.24 20.46 14.53
CA ASP A 120 -12.76 19.77 13.35
C ASP A 120 -11.92 18.51 13.02
N ASN A 121 -12.61 17.46 12.57
CA ASN A 121 -11.97 16.23 12.14
C ASN A 121 -11.23 16.41 10.81
N LEU A 122 -10.09 15.72 10.68
CA LEU A 122 -9.35 15.59 9.42
C LEU A 122 -10.19 14.89 8.36
N ARG A 123 -10.21 15.44 7.15
CA ARG A 123 -10.83 14.77 6.01
C ARG A 123 -9.96 13.61 5.57
N GLY A 124 -10.57 12.65 4.87
CA GLY A 124 -9.82 11.52 4.36
C GLY A 124 -8.72 11.94 3.37
N GLU A 125 -8.92 13.02 2.61
CA GLU A 125 -7.89 13.56 1.72
C GLU A 125 -6.66 14.04 2.51
N ASP A 126 -6.87 14.79 3.59
CA ASP A 126 -5.81 15.28 4.48
C ASP A 126 -5.01 14.12 5.09
N VAL A 127 -5.70 13.09 5.59
CA VAL A 127 -5.06 11.91 6.20
C VAL A 127 -4.18 11.13 5.21
N ARG A 128 -4.47 11.21 3.92
CA ARG A 128 -3.78 10.47 2.86
C ARG A 128 -2.80 11.32 2.07
N GLU A 129 -2.67 12.60 2.40
CA GLU A 129 -1.62 13.45 1.84
C GLU A 129 -0.24 12.84 2.17
N GLY A 130 0.66 12.80 1.20
CA GLY A 130 2.00 12.23 1.35
C GLY A 130 2.07 10.73 1.68
N LEU A 131 0.94 10.01 1.75
CA LEU A 131 0.93 8.60 2.11
C LEU A 131 1.21 7.70 0.91
N THR A 132 2.30 6.93 0.96
CA THR A 132 2.51 5.81 0.05
C THR A 132 2.04 4.52 0.72
N ALA A 133 1.11 3.80 0.10
CA ALA A 133 0.58 2.55 0.64
C ALA A 133 0.39 1.48 -0.44
N VAL A 134 0.67 0.23 -0.07
CA VAL A 134 0.39 -0.98 -0.85
C VAL A 134 -0.59 -1.83 -0.05
N ILE A 135 -1.70 -2.21 -0.67
CA ILE A 135 -2.76 -3.03 -0.08
C ILE A 135 -2.90 -4.27 -0.97
N SER A 136 -2.68 -5.45 -0.41
CA SER A 136 -2.83 -6.73 -1.11
C SER A 136 -3.86 -7.58 -0.39
N VAL A 137 -4.88 -8.04 -1.11
CA VAL A 137 -5.87 -8.98 -0.59
C VAL A 137 -5.80 -10.27 -1.38
N LYS A 138 -5.79 -11.41 -0.68
CA LYS A 138 -6.01 -12.72 -1.29
C LYS A 138 -7.38 -13.24 -0.87
N HIS A 139 -8.28 -13.34 -1.84
CA HIS A 139 -9.65 -13.79 -1.64
C HIS A 139 -9.89 -15.09 -2.42
N PRO A 140 -10.54 -16.11 -1.83
CA PRO A 140 -10.76 -17.40 -2.50
C PRO A 140 -11.71 -17.30 -3.69
N ASP A 141 -12.69 -16.40 -3.62
CA ASP A 141 -13.69 -16.14 -4.67
C ASP A 141 -13.83 -14.64 -4.97
N PRO A 142 -12.83 -13.99 -5.60
CA PRO A 142 -12.85 -12.55 -5.83
C PRO A 142 -13.88 -12.19 -6.91
N GLN A 143 -14.58 -11.08 -6.71
CA GLN A 143 -15.48 -10.50 -7.71
C GLN A 143 -14.85 -9.24 -8.27
N PHE A 144 -14.77 -9.15 -9.59
CA PHE A 144 -14.23 -7.99 -10.30
C PHE A 144 -15.33 -7.38 -11.17
N GLU A 145 -15.30 -6.07 -11.37
CA GLU A 145 -16.15 -5.42 -12.38
C GLU A 145 -15.62 -5.83 -13.78
N GLY A 146 -16.33 -6.74 -14.46
CA GLY A 146 -15.96 -7.29 -15.76
C GLY A 146 -17.03 -8.21 -16.35
#